data_AF-E3JT25-F1
#
_entry.id   AF-E3JT25-F1
#
_cell.length_a   1.000
_cell.length_b   1.000
_cell.length_c   1.000
_cell.angle_alpha   90.00
_cell.angle_beta   90.00
_cell.angle_gamma   90.00
#
_symmetry.space_group_name_H-M   'P 1'
#
loop_
_entity.id
_entity.type
_entity.pdbx_description
1 polymer ?
#
loop_
_entity_poly.entity_id
_entity_poly.type
_entity_poly.pdbx_seq_one_letter_code
_entity_poly.pdbx_strand_id
1 'polypeptide(L)'
;MQPAINKFSGIVHQVEGLNESGASVEDQLNRALRLNQKETGKKKRARSPSSEAPQSQLASTPAPSDPVSEFEGTGSTPSILERPIGKKKAKMINQLAAKDQTWKDEVTAAHKQIAMESKRLNDIFAHDSTSIDRISAHGTTASKLAIMTTDLKGLDDEQKEYFKLKRASILQSLRNEQNSSNN
;
A
#
# COMPACT_ATOMS: atom_id res chain seq x y z
N MET A 1 3.60 45.12 -4.18
CA MET A 1 2.63 44.02 -4.35
C MET A 1 3.40 42.78 -4.79
N GLN A 2 3.65 41.84 -3.87
CA GLN A 2 4.60 40.73 -4.05
C GLN A 2 4.00 39.56 -4.86
N PRO A 3 4.50 39.25 -6.07
CA PRO A 3 3.96 38.19 -6.94
C PRO A 3 4.16 36.75 -6.40
N ALA A 4 5.01 36.58 -5.39
CA ALA A 4 5.39 35.27 -4.87
C ALA A 4 4.27 34.61 -4.03
N ILE A 5 3.44 35.41 -3.35
CA ILE A 5 2.39 34.91 -2.43
C ILE A 5 1.26 34.21 -3.21
N ASN A 6 0.98 34.65 -4.45
CA ASN A 6 -0.05 34.04 -5.30
C ASN A 6 0.31 32.65 -5.84
N LYS A 7 1.58 32.26 -5.82
CA LYS A 7 2.00 30.93 -6.30
C LYS A 7 1.76 29.85 -5.24
N PHE A 8 1.96 30.20 -3.97
CA PHE A 8 1.72 29.30 -2.85
C PHE A 8 0.22 29.04 -2.66
N SER A 9 -0.64 30.05 -2.81
CA SER A 9 -2.09 29.86 -2.71
C SER A 9 -2.66 28.93 -3.79
N GLY A 10 -2.14 29.00 -5.02
CA GLY A 10 -2.53 28.10 -6.10
C GLY A 10 -2.13 26.64 -5.86
N ILE A 11 -0.95 26.41 -5.29
CA ILE A 11 -0.46 25.07 -4.96
C ILE A 11 -1.27 24.48 -3.80
N VAL A 12 -1.59 25.27 -2.78
CA VAL A 12 -2.42 24.81 -1.64
C VAL A 12 -3.82 24.40 -2.11
N HIS A 13 -4.49 25.19 -2.95
CA HIS A 13 -5.80 24.83 -3.50
C HIS A 13 -5.74 23.55 -4.36
N GLN A 14 -4.63 23.32 -5.07
CA GLN A 14 -4.45 22.14 -5.91
C GLN A 14 -4.20 20.87 -5.07
N VAL A 15 -3.55 20.99 -3.92
CA VAL A 15 -3.36 19.89 -2.96
C VAL A 15 -4.66 19.60 -2.20
N GLU A 16 -5.42 20.63 -1.83
CA GLU A 16 -6.69 20.50 -1.11
C GLU A 16 -7.78 19.83 -1.97
N GLY A 17 -7.82 20.12 -3.28
CA GLY A 17 -8.73 19.44 -4.23
C GLY A 17 -8.34 18.01 -4.60
N LEU A 18 -7.12 17.56 -4.26
CA LEU A 18 -6.65 16.18 -4.48
C LEU A 18 -6.76 15.30 -3.24
N ASN A 19 -6.99 15.90 -2.07
CA ASN A 19 -6.99 15.20 -0.79
C ASN A 19 -8.23 15.54 0.03
N GLU A 20 -9.41 15.33 -0.57
CA GLU A 20 -10.68 15.34 0.17
C GLU A 20 -10.61 14.29 1.29
N SER A 21 -10.33 14.77 2.51
CA SER A 21 -10.27 13.97 3.72
C SER A 21 -11.63 13.29 3.93
N GLY A 22 -11.71 11.99 3.63
CA GLY A 22 -12.95 11.20 3.69
C GLY A 22 -13.27 10.37 2.45
N ALA A 23 -12.50 10.48 1.36
CA ALA A 23 -12.70 9.63 0.19
C ALA A 23 -12.42 8.15 0.53
N SER A 24 -13.44 7.31 0.38
CA SER A 24 -13.32 5.87 0.58
C SER A 24 -12.41 5.26 -0.49
N VAL A 25 -11.83 4.09 -0.20
CA VAL A 25 -11.05 3.31 -1.19
C VAL A 25 -11.88 3.05 -2.46
N GLU A 26 -13.20 2.85 -2.30
CA GLU A 26 -14.17 2.75 -3.40
C GLU A 26 -14.21 4.02 -4.27
N ASP A 27 -14.14 5.20 -3.66
CA ASP A 27 -14.22 6.49 -4.36
C ASP A 27 -12.96 6.75 -5.20
N GLN A 28 -11.79 6.36 -4.68
CA GLN A 28 -10.53 6.41 -5.43
C GLN A 28 -10.55 5.43 -6.60
N LEU A 29 -11.04 4.20 -6.40
CA LEU A 29 -11.15 3.20 -7.47
C LEU A 29 -12.11 3.67 -8.58
N ASN A 30 -13.27 4.21 -8.19
CA ASN A 30 -14.26 4.75 -9.12
C ASN A 30 -13.76 6.01 -9.85
N ARG A 31 -12.88 6.81 -9.24
CA ARG A 31 -12.22 7.93 -9.92
C ARG A 31 -11.18 7.44 -10.94
N ALA A 32 -10.37 6.45 -10.58
CA ALA A 32 -9.39 5.84 -11.47
C ALA A 32 -10.03 5.17 -12.70
N LEU A 33 -11.16 4.48 -12.51
CA LEU A 33 -11.95 3.89 -13.61
C LEU A 33 -12.48 4.94 -14.59
N ARG A 34 -12.98 6.07 -14.08
CA ARG A 34 -13.48 7.18 -14.91
C ARG A 34 -12.37 7.87 -15.71
N LEU A 35 -11.15 7.92 -15.20
CA LEU A 35 -9.99 8.47 -15.91
C LEU A 35 -9.54 7.55 -17.05
N ASN A 36 -9.48 6.23 -16.81
CA ASN A 36 -9.14 5.25 -17.84
C ASN A 36 -10.14 5.23 -19.00
N GLN A 37 -11.44 5.39 -18.74
CA GLN A 37 -12.46 5.47 -19.80
C GLN A 37 -12.38 6.77 -20.63
N LYS A 38 -11.86 7.87 -20.06
CA LYS A 38 -11.67 9.13 -20.79
C LYS A 38 -10.43 9.10 -21.69
N GLU A 39 -9.42 8.30 -21.37
CA GLU A 39 -8.22 8.17 -22.19
C GLU A 39 -8.41 7.24 -23.40
N THR A 40 -9.26 6.23 -23.30
CA THR A 40 -9.59 5.35 -24.44
C THR A 40 -10.50 6.00 -25.48
N GLY A 41 -11.14 7.14 -25.16
CA GLY A 41 -12.03 7.89 -26.06
C GLY A 41 -11.37 8.91 -26.99
N LYS A 42 -10.06 9.19 -26.87
CA LYS A 42 -9.39 10.31 -27.60
C LYS A 42 -8.44 9.88 -28.74
N LYS A 43 -8.63 8.71 -29.35
CA LYS A 43 -7.93 8.36 -30.61
C LYS A 43 -8.84 8.54 -31.84
N LYS A 44 -8.88 9.79 -32.35
CA LYS A 44 -9.25 10.18 -33.74
C LYS A 44 -8.24 11.27 -34.15
N ARG A 45 -7.59 11.33 -35.32
CA ARG A 45 -7.71 10.64 -36.63
C ARG A 45 -6.58 11.11 -37.57
N ALA A 46 -6.14 10.27 -38.51
CA ALA A 46 -5.84 10.55 -39.93
C ALA A 46 -5.57 9.20 -40.64
N ARG A 47 -6.03 8.82 -41.84
CA ARG A 47 -6.99 9.28 -42.88
C ARG A 47 -7.25 8.02 -43.77
N SER A 48 -8.50 7.86 -44.22
CA SER A 48 -9.26 6.77 -44.92
C SER A 48 -8.67 6.23 -46.26
N PRO A 49 -9.33 5.34 -47.09
CA PRO A 49 -10.73 4.81 -47.06
C PRO A 49 -10.99 3.34 -47.54
N SER A 50 -12.20 2.80 -47.32
CA SER A 50 -13.13 2.26 -48.37
C SER A 50 -14.19 1.27 -47.81
N SER A 51 -15.46 1.52 -48.16
CA SER A 51 -16.71 0.70 -48.25
C SER A 51 -16.83 -0.67 -47.53
N GLU A 52 -17.96 -1.17 -47.03
CA GLU A 52 -19.40 -0.82 -46.98
C GLU A 52 -20.08 -1.98 -46.21
N ALA A 53 -21.10 -1.71 -45.41
CA ALA A 53 -21.86 -2.71 -44.62
C ALA A 53 -22.95 -3.39 -45.51
N PRO A 54 -23.80 -4.35 -45.07
CA PRO A 54 -24.10 -4.76 -43.68
C PRO A 54 -24.53 -6.25 -43.44
N GLN A 55 -24.94 -6.52 -42.19
CA GLN A 55 -26.03 -7.44 -41.73
C GLN A 55 -25.75 -8.85 -41.14
N SER A 56 -26.24 -9.01 -39.89
CA SER A 56 -26.99 -10.15 -39.30
C SER A 56 -26.28 -11.49 -39.06
N GLN A 57 -26.57 -12.36 -38.09
CA GLN A 57 -27.34 -12.44 -36.84
C GLN A 57 -27.08 -13.88 -36.28
N LEU A 58 -27.25 -14.08 -34.95
CA LEU A 58 -27.74 -15.30 -34.26
C LEU A 58 -26.95 -16.64 -34.23
N ALA A 59 -26.47 -16.98 -33.01
CA ALA A 59 -26.64 -18.19 -32.19
C ALA A 59 -26.43 -19.66 -32.70
N SER A 60 -25.81 -20.44 -31.79
CA SER A 60 -26.00 -21.88 -31.44
C SER A 60 -24.86 -22.89 -31.75
N THR A 61 -24.38 -23.53 -30.67
CA THR A 61 -23.55 -24.76 -30.52
C THR A 61 -24.20 -26.00 -31.16
N PRO A 62 -23.50 -27.13 -31.49
CA PRO A 62 -22.78 -28.04 -30.56
C PRO A 62 -21.51 -28.78 -31.09
N ALA A 63 -20.64 -29.25 -30.18
CA ALA A 63 -19.57 -30.27 -30.42
C ALA A 63 -20.18 -31.71 -30.50
N PRO A 64 -19.52 -32.82 -30.96
CA PRO A 64 -18.14 -33.33 -30.72
C PRO A 64 -17.45 -33.84 -32.03
N SER A 65 -16.21 -34.34 -32.16
CA SER A 65 -15.47 -35.43 -31.49
C SER A 65 -14.02 -35.50 -32.02
N ASP A 66 -13.08 -35.91 -31.16
CA ASP A 66 -11.66 -36.21 -31.45
C ASP A 66 -11.48 -37.34 -32.49
N PRO A 67 -10.42 -37.30 -33.32
CA PRO A 67 -9.35 -38.29 -33.13
C PRO A 67 -7.92 -37.75 -33.31
N VAL A 68 -7.03 -38.35 -32.51
CA VAL A 68 -5.56 -38.31 -32.56
C VAL A 68 -5.01 -38.31 -33.99
N SER A 69 -4.14 -37.36 -34.33
CA SER A 69 -3.22 -37.47 -35.46
C SER A 69 -1.80 -37.27 -34.97
N GLU A 70 -1.18 -38.41 -34.67
CA GLU A 70 0.25 -38.65 -34.63
C GLU A 70 0.87 -38.22 -35.96
N PHE A 71 1.45 -37.01 -36.00
CA PHE A 71 2.37 -36.62 -37.05
C PHE A 71 3.79 -36.76 -36.51
N GLU A 72 4.32 -37.96 -36.68
CA GLU A 72 5.75 -38.23 -36.60
C GLU A 72 6.43 -37.56 -37.81
N GLY A 73 6.70 -36.27 -37.65
CA GLY A 73 7.47 -35.48 -38.61
C GLY A 73 8.88 -35.31 -38.11
N THR A 74 9.79 -36.22 -38.46
CA THR A 74 11.24 -35.98 -38.45
C THR A 74 11.57 -34.85 -39.43
N GLY A 75 11.32 -33.62 -39.00
CA GLY A 75 11.81 -32.40 -39.63
C GLY A 75 13.19 -32.10 -39.06
N SER A 76 14.22 -32.65 -39.70
CA SER A 76 15.63 -32.29 -39.53
C SER A 76 15.76 -30.82 -39.12
N THR A 77 16.25 -30.58 -37.90
CA THR A 77 16.58 -29.23 -37.43
C THR A 77 17.60 -28.66 -38.40
N PRO A 78 17.28 -27.63 -39.21
CA PRO A 78 18.35 -26.96 -39.92
C PRO A 78 19.21 -26.32 -38.85
N SER A 79 20.44 -26.84 -38.73
CA SER A 79 21.53 -26.17 -38.06
C SER A 79 21.67 -24.80 -38.72
N ILE A 80 20.94 -23.81 -38.21
CA ILE A 80 21.14 -22.41 -38.53
C ILE A 80 22.47 -22.09 -37.87
N LEU A 81 23.54 -22.37 -38.62
CA LEU A 81 24.85 -21.82 -38.34
C LEU A 81 24.66 -20.30 -38.42
N GLU A 82 24.62 -19.70 -37.24
CA GLU A 82 24.49 -18.26 -37.04
C GLU A 82 25.61 -17.58 -37.82
N ARG A 83 25.25 -16.97 -38.95
CA ARG A 83 26.21 -16.22 -39.77
C ARG A 83 26.80 -15.12 -38.90
N PRO A 84 28.12 -14.83 -38.99
CA PRO A 84 28.76 -13.85 -38.14
C PRO A 84 28.02 -12.51 -38.23
N ILE A 85 27.48 -12.08 -37.09
CA ILE A 85 26.79 -10.81 -36.95
C ILE A 85 27.78 -9.68 -37.28
N GLY A 86 27.42 -8.81 -38.22
CA GLY A 86 28.26 -7.68 -38.59
C GLY A 86 28.56 -6.77 -37.39
N LYS A 87 29.78 -6.21 -37.35
CA LYS A 87 30.33 -5.40 -36.23
C LYS A 87 29.36 -4.36 -35.63
N LYS A 88 28.56 -3.69 -36.47
CA LYS A 88 27.56 -2.69 -36.03
C LYS A 88 26.42 -3.31 -35.21
N LYS A 89 25.90 -4.46 -35.65
CA LYS A 89 24.84 -5.20 -34.95
C LYS A 89 25.38 -5.82 -33.65
N ALA A 90 26.58 -6.41 -33.67
CA ALA A 90 27.22 -6.95 -32.47
C ALA A 90 27.35 -5.89 -31.36
N LYS A 91 27.86 -4.71 -31.73
CA LYS A 91 28.06 -3.60 -30.78
C LYS A 91 26.74 -3.08 -30.18
N MET A 92 25.65 -3.11 -30.95
CA MET A 92 24.33 -2.71 -30.47
C MET A 92 23.77 -3.74 -29.47
N ILE A 93 23.87 -5.04 -29.80
CA ILE A 93 23.42 -6.12 -28.91
C ILE A 93 24.17 -6.09 -27.58
N ASN A 94 25.50 -5.93 -27.62
CA ASN A 94 26.29 -5.86 -26.38
C ASN A 94 25.92 -4.64 -25.51
N GLN A 95 25.67 -3.48 -26.14
CA GLN A 95 25.19 -2.31 -25.39
C GLN A 95 23.79 -2.52 -24.80
N LEU A 96 22.90 -3.21 -25.52
CA LEU A 96 21.57 -3.52 -25.03
C LEU A 96 21.66 -4.51 -23.86
N ALA A 97 22.50 -5.54 -23.96
CA ALA A 97 22.75 -6.51 -22.89
C ALA A 97 23.39 -5.87 -21.65
N ALA A 98 24.32 -4.92 -21.82
CA ALA A 98 24.92 -4.20 -20.69
C ALA A 98 23.87 -3.35 -19.95
N LYS A 99 23.00 -2.64 -20.68
CA LYS A 99 21.86 -1.93 -20.09
C LYS A 99 20.87 -2.89 -19.45
N ASP A 100 20.65 -4.05 -20.08
CA ASP A 100 19.81 -5.12 -19.57
C ASP A 100 20.28 -5.62 -18.19
N GLN A 101 21.58 -5.85 -18.08
CA GLN A 101 22.18 -6.27 -16.82
C GLN A 101 22.08 -5.17 -15.75
N THR A 102 22.33 -3.92 -16.14
CA THR A 102 22.26 -2.78 -15.22
C THR A 102 20.87 -2.65 -14.59
N TRP A 103 19.80 -2.74 -15.39
CA TRP A 103 18.44 -2.64 -14.80
C TRP A 103 18.11 -3.83 -13.90
N LYS A 104 18.59 -5.04 -14.23
CA LYS A 104 18.40 -6.22 -13.36
C LYS A 104 19.07 -6.04 -12.01
N ASP A 105 20.28 -5.50 -12.01
CA ASP A 105 21.04 -5.21 -10.80
C ASP A 105 20.33 -4.14 -9.97
N GLU A 106 19.84 -3.08 -10.60
CA GLU A 106 19.05 -2.02 -9.95
C GLU A 106 17.75 -2.56 -9.33
N VAL A 107 16.99 -3.38 -10.06
CA VAL A 107 15.77 -4.02 -9.53
C VAL A 107 16.08 -4.93 -8.35
N THR A 108 17.16 -5.69 -8.44
CA THR A 108 17.60 -6.57 -7.34
C THR A 108 18.00 -5.75 -6.12
N ALA A 109 18.71 -4.65 -6.31
CA ALA A 109 19.07 -3.73 -5.24
C ALA A 109 17.82 -3.11 -4.61
N ALA A 110 16.85 -2.66 -5.41
CA ALA A 110 15.59 -2.10 -4.93
C ALA A 110 14.81 -3.11 -4.07
N HIS A 111 14.68 -4.38 -4.51
CA HIS A 111 14.02 -5.40 -3.71
C HIS A 111 14.71 -5.67 -2.37
N LYS A 112 16.05 -5.69 -2.35
CA LYS A 112 16.82 -5.80 -1.10
C LYS A 112 16.53 -4.64 -0.16
N GLN A 113 16.50 -3.41 -0.69
CA GLN A 113 16.16 -2.22 0.09
C GLN A 113 14.75 -2.29 0.67
N ILE A 114 13.76 -2.72 -0.13
CA ILE A 114 12.38 -2.90 0.35
C ILE A 114 12.32 -3.91 1.50
N ALA A 115 13.01 -5.04 1.38
CA ALA A 115 13.04 -6.06 2.43
C ALA A 115 13.69 -5.54 3.73
N MET A 116 14.82 -4.82 3.62
CA MET A 116 15.50 -4.23 4.78
C MET A 116 14.63 -3.17 5.45
N GLU A 117 14.00 -2.30 4.68
CA GLU A 117 13.14 -1.25 5.21
C GLU A 117 11.87 -1.82 5.85
N SER A 118 11.28 -2.86 5.25
CA SER A 118 10.15 -3.59 5.84
C SER A 118 10.52 -4.20 7.20
N LYS A 119 11.72 -4.79 7.33
CA LYS A 119 12.21 -5.29 8.62
C LYS A 119 12.36 -4.15 9.63
N ARG A 120 13.01 -3.05 9.23
CA ARG A 120 13.19 -1.86 10.08
C ARG A 120 11.87 -1.31 10.60
N LEU A 121 10.86 -1.23 9.74
CA LEU A 121 9.52 -0.77 10.13
C LEU A 121 8.85 -1.71 11.11
N ASN A 122 8.95 -3.03 10.91
CA ASN A 122 8.43 -4.00 11.87
C ASN A 122 9.08 -3.87 13.25
N ASP A 123 10.40 -3.65 13.29
CA ASP A 123 11.12 -3.43 14.55
C ASP A 123 10.63 -2.14 15.25
N ILE A 124 10.37 -1.07 14.48
CA ILE A 124 9.79 0.18 15.00
C ILE A 124 8.38 -0.06 15.54
N PHE A 125 7.51 -0.74 14.81
CA PHE A 125 6.15 -1.03 15.29
C PHE A 125 6.15 -1.87 16.57
N ALA A 126 7.03 -2.85 16.67
CA ALA A 126 7.18 -3.64 17.89
C ALA A 126 7.63 -2.75 19.06
N HIS A 127 8.64 -1.92 18.85
CA HIS A 127 9.11 -0.97 19.87
C HIS A 127 7.98 -0.01 20.31
N ASP A 128 7.29 0.60 19.35
CA ASP A 128 6.25 1.59 19.62
C ASP A 128 5.06 0.96 20.35
N SER A 129 4.67 -0.26 19.99
CA SER A 129 3.65 -1.03 20.74
C SER A 129 4.05 -1.17 22.21
N THR A 130 5.28 -1.63 22.49
CA THR A 130 5.74 -1.78 23.87
C THR A 130 5.86 -0.45 24.62
N SER A 131 6.20 0.63 23.90
CA SER A 131 6.27 1.98 24.47
C SER A 131 4.89 2.49 24.85
N ILE A 132 3.88 2.32 23.98
CA ILE A 132 2.49 2.70 24.24
C ILE A 132 1.93 1.93 25.45
N ASP A 133 2.20 0.63 25.54
CA ASP A 133 1.77 -0.18 26.69
C ASP A 133 2.36 0.34 28.01
N ARG A 134 3.65 0.71 28.00
CA ARG A 134 4.33 1.31 29.16
C ARG A 134 3.75 2.67 29.52
N ILE A 135 3.47 3.52 28.53
CA ILE A 135 2.89 4.85 28.76
C ILE A 135 1.49 4.72 29.36
N SER A 136 0.67 3.77 28.87
CA SER A 136 -0.66 3.48 29.41
C SER A 136 -0.60 3.01 30.87
N ALA A 137 0.31 2.07 31.18
CA ALA A 137 0.53 1.58 32.53
C ALA A 137 1.02 2.70 33.48
N HIS A 138 1.93 3.55 32.99
CA HIS A 138 2.42 4.71 33.72
C HIS A 138 1.29 5.73 33.97
N GLY A 139 0.47 6.04 32.97
CA GLY A 139 -0.66 6.95 33.10
C GLY A 139 -1.70 6.44 34.12
N THR A 140 -1.96 5.14 34.12
CA THR A 140 -2.82 4.48 35.12
C THR A 140 -2.23 4.63 36.52
N THR A 141 -0.94 4.37 36.69
CA THR A 141 -0.23 4.51 37.98
C THR A 141 -0.23 5.95 38.47
N ALA A 142 0.06 6.91 37.59
CA ALA A 142 0.04 8.33 37.91
C ALA A 142 -1.35 8.80 38.34
N SER A 143 -2.40 8.34 37.66
CA SER A 143 -3.80 8.65 38.03
C SER A 143 -4.18 8.05 39.38
N LYS A 144 -3.81 6.78 39.63
CA LYS A 144 -3.99 6.13 40.94
C LYS A 144 -3.26 6.92 42.04
N LEU A 145 -2.02 7.35 41.79
CA LEU A 145 -1.22 8.14 42.74
C LEU A 145 -1.83 9.51 43.03
N ALA A 146 -2.32 10.21 42.00
CA ALA A 146 -3.02 11.48 42.17
C ALA A 146 -4.22 11.32 43.10
N ILE A 147 -5.08 10.33 42.86
CA ILE A 147 -6.23 10.01 43.73
C ILE A 147 -5.80 9.69 45.17
N MET A 148 -4.71 8.92 45.34
CA MET A 148 -4.18 8.56 46.66
C MET A 148 -3.61 9.75 47.44
N THR A 149 -3.11 10.77 46.75
CA THR A 149 -2.39 11.92 47.35
C THR A 149 -3.23 13.19 47.47
N THR A 150 -4.41 13.26 46.84
CA THR A 150 -5.32 14.42 46.96
C THR A 150 -5.57 14.82 48.41
N ASP A 151 -5.44 16.11 48.74
CA ASP A 151 -5.87 16.60 50.05
C ASP A 151 -7.41 16.63 50.12
N LEU A 152 -7.97 16.18 51.23
CA LEU A 152 -9.42 16.15 51.45
C LEU A 152 -9.93 17.40 52.17
N LYS A 153 -9.03 18.31 52.59
CA LYS A 153 -9.40 19.59 53.20
C LYS A 153 -10.01 20.52 52.16
N GLY A 154 -11.12 21.16 52.52
CA GLY A 154 -11.80 22.13 51.65
C GLY A 154 -12.68 21.50 50.54
N LEU A 155 -12.76 20.18 50.47
CA LEU A 155 -13.71 19.47 49.59
C LEU A 155 -15.09 19.37 50.29
N ASP A 156 -16.15 19.24 49.51
CA ASP A 156 -17.47 18.87 50.03
C ASP A 156 -17.51 17.37 50.45
N ASP A 157 -18.55 16.98 51.18
CA ASP A 157 -18.63 15.65 51.75
C ASP A 157 -18.82 14.54 50.71
N GLU A 158 -19.44 14.86 49.57
CA GLU A 158 -19.62 13.92 48.46
C GLU A 158 -18.29 13.65 47.75
N GLN A 159 -17.51 14.69 47.46
CA GLN A 159 -16.17 14.57 46.90
C GLN A 159 -15.22 13.80 47.83
N LYS A 160 -15.26 14.09 49.14
CA LYS A 160 -14.46 13.33 50.11
C LYS A 160 -14.79 11.85 50.07
N GLU A 161 -16.08 11.52 50.01
CA GLU A 161 -16.52 10.13 49.96
C GLU A 161 -16.09 9.44 48.66
N TYR A 162 -16.19 10.13 47.52
CA TYR A 162 -15.64 9.66 46.25
C TYR A 162 -14.17 9.26 46.35
N PHE A 163 -13.31 10.14 46.89
CA PHE A 163 -11.88 9.85 47.02
C PHE A 163 -11.61 8.70 47.99
N LYS A 164 -12.33 8.62 49.12
CA LYS A 164 -12.21 7.49 50.06
C LYS A 164 -12.55 6.16 49.38
N LEU A 165 -13.69 6.11 48.68
CA LEU A 165 -14.12 4.93 47.94
C LEU A 165 -13.12 4.52 46.87
N LYS A 166 -12.62 5.49 46.07
CA LYS A 166 -11.61 5.21 45.04
C LYS A 166 -10.30 4.71 45.63
N ARG A 167 -9.82 5.28 46.74
CA ARG A 167 -8.63 4.80 47.43
C ARG A 167 -8.80 3.37 47.94
N ALA A 168 -9.94 3.07 48.57
CA ALA A 168 -10.25 1.72 49.04
C ALA A 168 -10.26 0.71 47.88
N SER A 169 -10.90 1.05 46.77
CA SER A 169 -10.92 0.23 45.55
C SER A 169 -9.51 0.00 44.99
N ILE A 170 -8.68 1.05 44.88
CA ILE A 170 -7.29 0.93 44.42
C ILE A 170 -6.49 -0.01 45.33
N LEU A 171 -6.59 0.14 46.64
CA LEU A 171 -5.90 -0.73 47.60
C LEU A 171 -6.37 -2.20 47.52
N GLN A 172 -7.67 -2.43 47.30
CA GLN A 172 -8.20 -3.78 47.11
C GLN A 172 -7.66 -4.41 45.82
N SER A 173 -7.65 -3.67 44.70
CA SER A 173 -7.05 -4.16 43.46
C SER A 173 -5.57 -4.51 43.63
N LEU A 174 -4.78 -3.67 44.29
CA LEU A 174 -3.36 -3.94 44.54
C LEU A 174 -3.14 -5.20 45.39
N ARG A 175 -3.98 -5.43 46.42
CA ARG A 175 -3.93 -6.66 47.22
C ARG A 175 -4.27 -7.89 46.39
N ASN A 176 -5.26 -7.79 45.50
CA ASN A 176 -5.63 -8.89 44.61
C ASN A 176 -4.51 -9.20 43.61
N GLU A 177 -3.92 -8.16 42.99
CA GLU A 177 -2.77 -8.29 42.08
C GLU A 177 -1.58 -8.98 42.78
N GLN A 178 -1.27 -8.58 44.02
CA GLN A 178 -0.23 -9.21 44.83
C GLN A 178 -0.53 -10.68 45.14
N ASN A 179 -1.78 -11.01 45.47
CA ASN A 179 -2.19 -12.38 45.74
C ASN A 179 -2.16 -13.26 44.47
N SER A 180 -2.53 -12.71 43.31
CA SER A 180 -2.43 -13.40 42.02
C SER A 180 -0.99 -13.63 41.56
N SER A 181 -0.06 -12.76 41.92
CA SER A 181 1.36 -12.92 41.57
C SER A 181 2.10 -13.96 42.44
N ASN A 182 1.53 -14.35 43.58
CA ASN A 182 2.17 -15.26 44.54
C ASN A 182 1.69 -16.73 44.43
N ASN A 183 0.74 -17.01 43.54
CA ASN A 183 0.25 -18.35 43.20
C ASN A 183 0.71 -18.75 41.79
#